data_AF-A0A8D8S7A9-F1
#
_entry.id   AF-A0A8D8S7A9-F1
#
_cell.length_a   1.000
_cell.length_b   1.000
_cell.length_c   1.000
_cell.angle_alpha   90.00
_cell.angle_beta   90.00
_cell.angle_gamma   90.00
#
_symmetry.space_group_name_H-M   'P 1'
#
loop_
_entity.id
_entity.type
_entity.pdbx_description
1 polymer ?
#
loop_
_entity_poly.entity_id
_entity_poly.type
_entity_poly.pdbx_seq_one_letter_code
_entity_poly.pdbx_strand_id
1 'polypeptide(L)'
;MSDKCEKTGIELEFEDIDSKNLWVAVYNRIKTVSNAYDYTLDDAKKSENRTLNRYRDVIPYDHSRITLQRCSNDYINANLVEIEQANRKYILTQGPLENTIAHFWVMVWEQNCKAIVMLNKIIEKNQLKCSQYWPASSSSDLDLPDVNLSVHLDSEVNHSYFVTRHLRVTDKSSQEAPRNVILFHYTTWPDFGVPQSPTALLRFMRAVRQSGALDESSGPPIVHCSAGIGRSGTFILVDCCLKLISDQKVDKVSVQEILLEMRHYRMGLIQTPDQLRFSYQAIIQGIRTDWEAEDDNSLPATPTSELAPVKSTNGLIDSASSSDEEPPTIPPRGASRGPPPDKPLPTPPTTPDDELPPLPPRKDVPDSDSDQGNSNSDDNSVRNRRKRKAEPLPSSPPSSPSDEMSPQNGFGSGGGDARKRKTEEKAASIAEKVKLMQKKQTDAEDKKKRNGERWAFALRVLTHPYSLMGLVALGGGLYYYALAWAAQGGHARPAGPASGL
;
A
#
# COMPACT_ATOMS: atom_id res chain seq x y z
N MET A 1 42.28 22.57 17.80
CA MET A 1 41.36 21.97 18.79
C MET A 1 40.49 20.94 18.07
N SER A 2 39.72 20.12 18.79
CA SER A 2 38.62 19.36 18.16
C SER A 2 37.45 20.31 17.95
N ASP A 3 37.05 20.52 16.70
CA ASP A 3 35.80 21.20 16.40
C ASP A 3 34.65 20.32 16.88
N LYS A 4 33.97 20.76 17.95
CA LYS A 4 32.66 20.25 18.30
C LYS A 4 31.69 20.80 17.26
N CYS A 5 31.35 19.98 16.27
CA CYS A 5 30.19 20.25 15.42
C CYS A 5 28.99 20.53 16.34
N GLU A 6 28.43 21.72 16.23
CA GLU A 6 27.36 22.20 17.09
C GLU A 6 26.07 21.43 16.76
N LYS A 7 25.42 20.86 17.77
CA LYS A 7 24.27 19.98 17.55
C LYS A 7 23.08 20.79 17.07
N THR A 8 22.53 20.40 15.93
CA THR A 8 21.32 20.98 15.35
C THR A 8 20.09 20.72 16.22
N GLY A 9 19.05 21.53 16.06
CA GLY A 9 17.79 21.34 16.80
C GLY A 9 17.19 19.92 16.68
N ILE A 10 17.32 19.29 15.51
CA ILE A 10 16.83 17.92 15.25
C ILE A 10 17.62 16.87 16.05
N GLU A 11 18.94 17.06 16.22
CA GLU A 11 19.78 16.16 17.02
C GLU A 11 19.50 16.32 18.52
N LEU A 12 19.28 17.55 18.99
CA LEU A 12 18.92 17.84 20.37
C LEU A 12 17.54 17.26 20.72
N GLU A 13 16.55 17.41 19.83
CA GLU A 13 15.23 16.79 19.99
C GLU A 13 15.34 15.25 20.00
N PHE A 14 16.11 14.66 19.08
CA PHE A 14 16.32 13.21 19.05
C PHE A 14 16.93 12.69 20.35
N GLU A 15 17.99 13.34 20.86
CA GLU A 15 18.66 12.93 22.10
C GLU A 15 17.76 13.09 23.33
N ASP A 16 16.91 14.13 23.39
CA ASP A 16 15.95 14.32 24.47
C ASP A 16 14.86 13.23 24.48
N ILE A 17 14.32 12.87 23.32
CA ILE A 17 13.31 11.81 23.17
C ILE A 17 13.92 10.43 23.45
N ASP A 18 15.12 10.16 22.94
CA ASP A 18 15.76 8.84 23.04
C ASP A 18 16.28 8.55 24.45
N SER A 19 16.96 9.51 25.09
CA SER A 19 17.47 9.35 26.46
C SER A 19 16.36 9.18 27.51
N LYS A 20 15.16 9.70 27.24
CA LYS A 20 13.96 9.55 28.08
C LYS A 20 13.01 8.42 27.64
N ASN A 21 13.34 7.70 26.56
CA ASN A 21 12.52 6.65 25.96
C ASN A 21 11.08 7.11 25.59
N LEU A 22 10.94 8.33 25.07
CA LEU A 22 9.64 8.98 24.84
C LEU A 22 9.03 8.71 23.44
N TRP A 23 9.66 7.91 22.57
CA TRP A 23 9.19 7.65 21.21
C TRP A 23 7.73 7.21 21.12
N VAL A 24 7.26 6.38 22.06
CA VAL A 24 5.86 5.93 22.14
C VAL A 24 4.92 7.10 22.45
N ALA A 25 5.31 8.00 23.37
CA ALA A 25 4.51 9.17 23.74
C ALA A 25 4.46 10.21 22.62
N VAL A 26 5.59 10.49 21.96
CA VAL A 26 5.69 11.39 20.81
C VAL A 26 4.86 10.86 19.63
N TYR A 27 5.00 9.58 19.30
CA TYR A 27 4.19 8.94 18.25
C TYR A 27 2.69 9.00 18.55
N ASN A 28 2.30 8.73 19.80
CA ASN A 28 0.90 8.80 20.23
C ASN A 28 0.35 10.24 20.23
N ARG A 29 1.17 11.27 20.53
CA ARG A 29 0.78 12.68 20.38
C ARG A 29 0.47 13.01 18.91
N ILE A 30 1.39 12.70 18.00
CA ILE A 30 1.22 12.92 16.56
C ILE A 30 -0.03 12.18 16.04
N LYS A 31 -0.24 10.93 16.47
CA LYS A 31 -1.46 10.16 16.18
C LYS A 31 -2.73 10.81 16.75
N THR A 32 -2.70 11.34 17.97
CA THR A 32 -3.89 11.98 18.57
C THR A 32 -4.28 13.26 17.82
N VAL A 33 -3.30 14.10 17.45
CA VAL A 33 -3.54 15.33 16.68
C VAL A 33 -4.08 14.99 15.28
N SER A 34 -3.41 14.12 14.54
CA SER A 34 -3.84 13.77 13.17
C SER A 34 -5.09 12.89 13.09
N ASN A 35 -5.51 12.24 14.18
CA ASN A 35 -6.81 11.58 14.29
C ASN A 35 -7.96 12.58 14.52
N ALA A 36 -7.68 13.85 14.84
CA ALA A 36 -8.69 14.90 15.01
C ALA A 36 -8.91 15.73 13.73
N TYR A 37 -8.29 15.36 12.61
CA TYR A 37 -8.52 15.98 11.31
C TYR A 37 -9.87 15.53 10.74
N ASP A 38 -10.78 16.48 10.52
CA ASP A 38 -12.12 16.21 9.98
C ASP A 38 -12.10 16.22 8.44
N TYR A 39 -11.75 15.07 7.85
CA TYR A 39 -11.74 14.87 6.41
C TYR A 39 -12.64 13.71 5.99
N THR A 40 -13.42 13.92 4.92
CA THR A 40 -14.33 12.92 4.38
C THR A 40 -13.57 11.76 3.72
N LEU A 41 -14.25 10.61 3.66
CA LEU A 41 -13.71 9.31 3.25
C LEU A 41 -14.76 8.55 2.41
N ASP A 42 -15.65 9.28 1.76
CA ASP A 42 -16.97 8.77 1.37
C ASP A 42 -16.93 8.08 0.02
N ASP A 43 -16.08 8.52 -0.91
CA ASP A 43 -15.78 7.75 -2.13
C ASP A 43 -15.14 6.40 -1.78
N ALA A 44 -14.22 6.39 -0.81
CA ALA A 44 -13.54 5.16 -0.39
C ALA A 44 -14.45 4.17 0.36
N LYS A 45 -15.55 4.66 0.96
CA LYS A 45 -16.57 3.84 1.64
C LYS A 45 -17.66 3.29 0.71
N LYS A 46 -17.79 3.79 -0.53
CA LYS A 46 -18.77 3.28 -1.52
C LYS A 46 -18.70 1.77 -1.65
N SER A 47 -19.85 1.13 -1.85
CA SER A 47 -19.97 -0.32 -1.91
C SER A 47 -19.15 -0.95 -3.05
N GLU A 48 -19.09 -0.31 -4.22
CA GLU A 48 -18.23 -0.76 -5.33
C GLU A 48 -16.73 -0.66 -5.01
N ASN A 49 -16.31 0.40 -4.32
CA ASN A 49 -14.89 0.69 -4.06
C ASN A 49 -14.28 -0.21 -2.98
N ARG A 50 -15.12 -0.93 -2.23
CA ARG A 50 -14.70 -1.86 -1.17
C ARG A 50 -13.75 -2.97 -1.64
N THR A 51 -13.85 -3.42 -2.90
CA THR A 51 -12.97 -4.45 -3.49
C THR A 51 -11.71 -3.88 -4.13
N LEU A 52 -11.63 -2.55 -4.25
CA LEU A 52 -10.45 -1.81 -4.73
C LEU A 52 -9.51 -1.43 -3.56
N ASN A 53 -9.94 -1.64 -2.31
CA ASN A 53 -9.19 -1.35 -1.08
C ASN A 53 -8.56 -2.62 -0.49
N ARG A 54 -7.21 -2.64 -0.38
CA ARG A 54 -6.45 -3.77 0.19
C ARG A 54 -6.67 -3.93 1.71
N TYR A 55 -6.85 -2.81 2.41
CA TYR A 55 -7.09 -2.73 3.85
C TYR A 55 -8.33 -1.85 4.09
N ARG A 56 -9.13 -2.17 5.12
CA ARG A 56 -10.41 -1.47 5.38
C ARG A 56 -10.23 -0.19 6.22
N ASP A 57 -9.09 -0.13 6.88
CA ASP A 57 -8.60 0.85 7.84
C ASP A 57 -7.52 1.76 7.24
N VAL A 58 -7.22 1.60 5.94
CA VAL A 58 -6.31 2.47 5.18
C VAL A 58 -6.96 2.86 3.86
N ILE A 59 -7.59 4.02 3.83
CA ILE A 59 -8.35 4.57 2.71
C ILE A 59 -7.97 6.05 2.46
N PRO A 60 -8.08 6.55 1.22
CA PRO A 60 -7.76 7.94 0.89
C PRO A 60 -8.80 8.91 1.45
N TYR A 61 -8.36 10.09 1.90
CA TYR A 61 -9.27 11.24 2.09
C TYR A 61 -9.77 11.74 0.73
N ASP A 62 -11.02 12.17 0.64
CA ASP A 62 -11.61 12.53 -0.65
C ASP A 62 -10.96 13.80 -1.26
N HIS A 63 -10.59 14.79 -0.42
CA HIS A 63 -10.05 16.08 -0.88
C HIS A 63 -8.71 15.99 -1.62
N SER A 64 -7.96 14.90 -1.42
CA SER A 64 -6.60 14.68 -1.95
C SER A 64 -6.49 13.39 -2.77
N ARG A 65 -7.59 12.66 -2.98
CA ARG A 65 -7.54 11.38 -3.71
C ARG A 65 -7.24 11.60 -5.18
N ILE A 66 -6.58 10.63 -5.81
CA ILE A 66 -6.44 10.62 -7.27
C ILE A 66 -7.77 10.19 -7.90
N THR A 67 -8.18 10.90 -8.95
CA THR A 67 -9.38 10.66 -9.78
C THR A 67 -8.95 10.18 -11.17
N LEU A 68 -9.24 8.92 -11.51
CA LEU A 68 -8.89 8.35 -12.81
C LEU A 68 -9.91 8.77 -13.89
N GLN A 69 -9.43 9.14 -15.08
CA GLN A 69 -10.30 9.64 -16.16
C GLN A 69 -10.63 8.57 -17.21
N ARG A 70 -9.72 7.61 -17.44
CA ARG A 70 -9.88 6.53 -18.44
C ARG A 70 -10.68 5.32 -17.93
N CYS A 71 -10.79 5.15 -16.61
CA CYS A 71 -11.48 4.00 -16.01
C CYS A 71 -12.99 4.24 -15.87
N SER A 72 -13.80 3.18 -15.97
CA SER A 72 -15.25 3.24 -15.75
C SER A 72 -15.66 3.54 -14.29
N ASN A 73 -14.69 3.48 -13.38
CA ASN A 73 -14.75 3.93 -12.00
C ASN A 73 -13.49 4.79 -11.77
N ASP A 74 -13.67 6.02 -11.27
CA ASP A 74 -12.57 6.98 -11.07
C ASP A 74 -11.72 6.66 -9.83
N TYR A 75 -12.15 5.71 -9.00
CA TYR A 75 -11.54 5.43 -7.71
C TYR A 75 -10.25 4.61 -7.78
N ILE A 76 -9.20 5.14 -7.15
CA ILE A 76 -8.02 4.40 -6.73
C ILE A 76 -7.63 4.78 -5.29
N ASN A 77 -7.12 3.81 -4.51
CA ASN A 77 -6.57 4.08 -3.18
C ASN A 77 -5.19 4.75 -3.28
N ALA A 78 -5.19 6.02 -3.64
CA ALA A 78 -4.01 6.88 -3.75
C ALA A 78 -4.38 8.32 -3.35
N ASN A 79 -3.43 9.03 -2.74
CA ASN A 79 -3.54 10.47 -2.48
C ASN A 79 -2.35 11.20 -3.09
N LEU A 80 -2.60 12.39 -3.65
CA LEU A 80 -1.55 13.39 -3.84
C LEU A 80 -1.18 13.95 -2.47
N VAL A 81 0.11 13.97 -2.15
CA VAL A 81 0.66 14.59 -0.93
C VAL A 81 1.67 15.65 -1.38
N GLU A 82 1.40 16.88 -1.00
CA GLU A 82 2.16 18.06 -1.41
C GLU A 82 2.69 18.81 -0.19
N ILE A 83 3.98 19.17 -0.23
CA ILE A 83 4.68 19.90 0.82
C ILE A 83 5.28 21.13 0.14
N GLU A 84 4.48 22.20 0.09
CA GLU A 84 4.77 23.44 -0.65
C GLU A 84 6.13 24.03 -0.23
N GLN A 85 6.41 24.00 1.08
CA GLN A 85 7.64 24.52 1.67
C GLN A 85 8.92 23.85 1.13
N ALA A 86 8.83 22.58 0.72
CA ALA A 86 9.93 21.79 0.15
C ALA A 86 9.94 21.80 -1.39
N ASN A 87 8.91 22.39 -2.01
CA ASN A 87 8.50 22.20 -3.39
C ASN A 87 8.51 20.72 -3.82
N ARG A 88 7.78 19.88 -3.07
CA ARG A 88 7.70 18.43 -3.30
C ARG A 88 6.27 17.93 -3.38
N LYS A 89 6.01 17.06 -4.36
CA LYS A 89 4.73 16.36 -4.59
C LYS A 89 4.99 14.87 -4.75
N TYR A 90 4.15 14.03 -4.16
CA TYR A 90 4.22 12.57 -4.27
C TYR A 90 2.82 11.98 -4.39
N ILE A 91 2.67 10.86 -5.09
CA ILE A 91 1.44 10.07 -5.04
C ILE A 91 1.65 8.87 -4.12
N LEU A 92 0.99 8.87 -2.95
CA LEU A 92 1.07 7.79 -1.97
C LEU A 92 -0.09 6.80 -2.15
N THR A 93 0.23 5.54 -2.47
CA THR A 93 -0.78 4.50 -2.79
C THR A 93 -0.48 3.15 -2.14
N GLN A 94 -1.52 2.30 -2.04
CA GLN A 94 -1.39 0.89 -1.66
C GLN A 94 -0.62 0.09 -2.72
N GLY A 95 -0.04 -1.05 -2.33
CA GLY A 95 0.53 -1.99 -3.30
C GLY A 95 -0.59 -2.61 -4.15
N PRO A 96 -0.58 -2.48 -5.50
CA PRO A 96 -1.70 -2.87 -6.35
C PRO A 96 -2.28 -4.25 -6.05
N LEU A 97 -3.61 -4.34 -6.03
CA LEU A 97 -4.35 -5.59 -6.08
C LEU A 97 -4.40 -6.08 -7.53
N GLU A 98 -4.74 -7.35 -7.74
CA GLU A 98 -4.87 -7.97 -9.07
C GLU A 98 -5.91 -7.23 -9.95
N ASN A 99 -7.07 -6.90 -9.38
CA ASN A 99 -8.12 -6.07 -9.99
C ASN A 99 -7.79 -4.56 -10.07
N THR A 100 -6.65 -4.10 -9.54
CA THR A 100 -6.24 -2.68 -9.60
C THR A 100 -4.94 -2.45 -10.37
N ILE A 101 -4.43 -3.44 -11.12
CA ILE A 101 -3.24 -3.27 -11.96
C ILE A 101 -3.51 -2.26 -13.10
N ALA A 102 -4.64 -2.38 -13.80
CA ALA A 102 -5.04 -1.42 -14.84
C ALA A 102 -5.21 0.00 -14.29
N HIS A 103 -5.98 0.16 -13.20
CA HIS A 103 -6.17 1.42 -12.49
C HIS A 103 -4.83 2.08 -12.09
N PHE A 104 -3.85 1.29 -11.61
CA PHE A 104 -2.52 1.80 -11.25
C PHE A 104 -1.73 2.30 -12.46
N TRP A 105 -1.76 1.62 -13.61
CA TRP A 105 -1.05 2.10 -14.80
C TRP A 105 -1.73 3.26 -15.51
N VAL A 106 -3.06 3.36 -15.42
CA VAL A 106 -3.79 4.57 -15.80
C VAL A 106 -3.34 5.74 -14.94
N MET A 107 -3.20 5.57 -13.62
CA MET A 107 -2.64 6.60 -12.73
C MET A 107 -1.22 7.01 -13.13
N VAL A 108 -0.33 6.05 -13.44
CA VAL A 108 1.04 6.35 -13.91
C VAL A 108 1.03 7.21 -15.18
N TRP A 109 0.14 6.89 -16.14
CA TRP A 109 0.03 7.59 -17.41
C TRP A 109 -0.61 8.98 -17.30
N GLU A 110 -1.78 9.08 -16.66
CA GLU A 110 -2.53 10.32 -16.50
C GLU A 110 -1.78 11.35 -15.65
N GLN A 111 -1.07 10.91 -14.61
CA GLN A 111 -0.29 11.77 -13.72
C GLN A 111 1.14 12.03 -14.23
N ASN A 112 1.47 11.59 -15.46
CA ASN A 112 2.79 11.73 -16.09
C ASN A 112 3.98 11.31 -15.20
N CYS A 113 3.81 10.23 -14.44
CA CYS A 113 4.75 9.80 -13.41
C CYS A 113 6.04 9.21 -14.01
N LYS A 114 7.18 9.86 -13.74
CA LYS A 114 8.51 9.44 -14.23
C LYS A 114 9.13 8.28 -13.43
N ALA A 115 8.77 8.09 -12.15
CA ALA A 115 9.30 7.00 -11.34
C ALA A 115 8.32 6.45 -10.29
N ILE A 116 8.41 5.13 -10.07
CA ILE A 116 7.65 4.38 -9.08
C ILE A 116 8.61 3.90 -7.99
N VAL A 117 8.32 4.19 -6.73
CA VAL A 117 9.13 3.82 -5.57
C VAL A 117 8.42 2.71 -4.78
N MET A 118 8.88 1.47 -4.94
CA MET A 118 8.32 0.26 -4.32
C MET A 118 9.13 -0.15 -3.09
N LEU A 119 8.54 -0.05 -1.91
CA LEU A 119 9.21 -0.26 -0.61
C LEU A 119 8.88 -1.61 0.07
N ASN A 120 8.33 -2.57 -0.68
CA ASN A 120 7.93 -3.89 -0.17
C ASN A 120 8.13 -4.99 -1.20
N LYS A 121 8.29 -6.23 -0.74
CA LYS A 121 8.25 -7.43 -1.59
C LYS A 121 6.80 -7.81 -1.90
N ILE A 122 6.59 -8.49 -3.02
CA ILE A 122 5.30 -9.12 -3.40
C ILE A 122 4.80 -10.05 -2.28
N ILE A 123 5.71 -10.88 -1.72
CA ILE A 123 5.44 -11.80 -0.62
C ILE A 123 6.31 -11.44 0.58
N GLU A 124 5.69 -11.22 1.74
CA GLU A 124 6.38 -11.00 3.03
C GLU A 124 5.65 -11.76 4.13
N LYS A 125 6.39 -12.42 5.04
CA LYS A 125 5.85 -13.26 6.12
C LYS A 125 4.77 -14.25 5.64
N ASN A 126 4.99 -14.82 4.45
CA ASN A 126 4.07 -15.73 3.74
C ASN A 126 2.68 -15.15 3.43
N GLN A 127 2.59 -13.83 3.21
CA GLN A 127 1.38 -13.12 2.77
C GLN A 127 1.63 -12.35 1.48
N LEU A 128 0.63 -12.27 0.59
CA LEU A 128 0.65 -11.42 -0.60
C LEU A 128 0.43 -9.94 -0.22
N LYS A 129 1.49 -9.14 -0.27
CA LYS A 129 1.47 -7.72 0.14
C LYS A 129 1.25 -6.75 -1.02
N CYS A 130 1.56 -7.16 -2.24
CA CYS A 130 1.43 -6.43 -3.50
C CYS A 130 1.36 -7.45 -4.64
N SER A 131 0.64 -7.18 -5.72
CA SER A 131 0.63 -8.03 -6.93
C SER A 131 1.88 -7.82 -7.79
N GLN A 132 2.16 -8.77 -8.70
CA GLN A 132 3.17 -8.60 -9.77
C GLN A 132 2.59 -7.64 -10.83
N TYR A 133 2.71 -6.33 -10.61
CA TYR A 133 2.09 -5.30 -11.47
C TYR A 133 2.99 -4.81 -12.62
N TRP A 134 4.17 -5.40 -12.83
CA TRP A 134 5.08 -5.09 -13.94
C TRP A 134 5.53 -6.38 -14.64
N PRO A 135 6.10 -6.33 -15.85
CA PRO A 135 6.61 -7.53 -16.54
C PRO A 135 7.62 -8.32 -15.71
N ALA A 136 7.48 -9.64 -15.69
CA ALA A 136 8.38 -10.54 -14.98
C ALA A 136 9.76 -10.69 -15.66
N SER A 137 9.83 -10.43 -16.97
CA SER A 137 11.00 -10.57 -17.83
C SER A 137 10.86 -9.65 -19.06
N SER A 138 11.97 -9.41 -19.77
CA SER A 138 11.99 -8.63 -21.03
C SER A 138 11.41 -9.39 -22.24
N SER A 139 10.69 -10.50 -22.02
CA SER A 139 10.24 -11.45 -23.06
C SER A 139 8.72 -11.51 -23.21
N SER A 140 7.98 -10.75 -22.40
CA SER A 140 6.52 -10.66 -22.43
C SER A 140 6.08 -9.33 -21.83
N ASP A 141 5.27 -8.58 -22.56
CA ASP A 141 4.72 -7.30 -22.10
C ASP A 141 3.54 -7.54 -21.13
N LEU A 142 3.31 -6.59 -20.22
CA LEU A 142 2.10 -6.55 -19.43
C LEU A 142 1.04 -5.76 -20.21
N ASP A 143 0.19 -6.48 -20.93
CA ASP A 143 -0.93 -5.91 -21.68
C ASP A 143 -2.15 -5.66 -20.79
N LEU A 144 -2.74 -4.46 -20.94
CA LEU A 144 -3.88 -3.96 -20.18
C LEU A 144 -4.96 -3.47 -21.17
N PRO A 145 -5.63 -4.40 -21.88
CA PRO A 145 -6.50 -4.09 -23.02
C PRO A 145 -7.66 -3.17 -22.64
N ASP A 146 -8.26 -3.35 -21.47
CA ASP A 146 -9.42 -2.59 -20.96
C ASP A 146 -9.16 -1.07 -20.86
N VAL A 147 -7.89 -0.66 -20.81
CA VAL A 147 -7.44 0.74 -20.73
C VAL A 147 -6.49 1.13 -21.88
N ASN A 148 -6.35 0.25 -22.87
CA ASN A 148 -5.43 0.38 -24.02
C ASN A 148 -3.96 0.64 -23.64
N LEU A 149 -3.50 0.23 -22.45
CA LEU A 149 -2.09 0.36 -22.05
C LEU A 149 -1.32 -0.94 -22.24
N SER A 150 -0.01 -0.82 -22.40
CA SER A 150 0.95 -1.93 -22.38
C SER A 150 2.24 -1.49 -21.73
N VAL A 151 2.88 -2.36 -20.95
CA VAL A 151 4.14 -2.06 -20.24
C VAL A 151 5.19 -3.09 -20.61
N HIS A 152 6.32 -2.62 -21.14
CA HIS A 152 7.50 -3.43 -21.43
C HIS A 152 8.58 -3.22 -20.35
N LEU A 153 9.48 -4.20 -20.19
CA LEU A 153 10.68 -4.11 -19.33
C LEU A 153 11.93 -4.08 -20.21
N ASP A 154 12.45 -2.88 -20.50
CA ASP A 154 13.61 -2.71 -21.39
C ASP A 154 14.91 -3.15 -20.68
N SER A 155 15.07 -2.90 -19.37
CA SER A 155 16.22 -3.39 -18.60
C SER A 155 16.01 -3.45 -17.07
N GLU A 156 16.83 -4.27 -16.40
CA GLU A 156 16.90 -4.39 -14.93
C GLU A 156 18.36 -4.26 -14.43
N VAL A 157 18.58 -3.38 -13.44
CA VAL A 157 19.86 -3.19 -12.76
C VAL A 157 19.73 -3.59 -11.29
N ASN A 158 20.54 -4.55 -10.85
CA ASN A 158 20.53 -5.05 -9.47
C ASN A 158 21.63 -4.36 -8.65
N HIS A 159 21.26 -3.69 -7.56
CA HIS A 159 22.15 -3.05 -6.59
C HIS A 159 22.09 -3.78 -5.24
N SER A 160 22.96 -3.41 -4.29
CA SER A 160 23.11 -4.12 -3.01
C SER A 160 21.86 -4.18 -2.12
N TYR A 161 20.98 -3.18 -2.21
CA TYR A 161 19.78 -3.05 -1.36
C TYR A 161 18.46 -2.87 -2.15
N PHE A 162 18.56 -2.63 -3.45
CA PHE A 162 17.43 -2.31 -4.32
C PHE A 162 17.67 -2.78 -5.76
N VAL A 163 16.60 -2.80 -6.56
CA VAL A 163 16.64 -3.14 -7.99
C VAL A 163 15.94 -2.03 -8.75
N THR A 164 16.61 -1.51 -9.78
CA THR A 164 16.09 -0.49 -10.68
C THR A 164 15.61 -1.17 -11.95
N ARG A 165 14.39 -0.84 -12.42
CA ARG A 165 13.85 -1.34 -13.70
C ARG A 165 13.47 -0.17 -14.58
N HIS A 166 13.94 -0.20 -15.83
CA HIS A 166 13.50 0.73 -16.86
C HIS A 166 12.32 0.09 -17.58
N LEU A 167 11.15 0.69 -17.38
CA LEU A 167 9.88 0.27 -17.96
C LEU A 167 9.47 1.28 -19.03
N ARG A 168 8.81 0.80 -20.08
CA ARG A 168 8.26 1.64 -21.14
C ARG A 168 6.77 1.38 -21.27
N VAL A 169 5.98 2.42 -20.98
CA VAL A 169 4.52 2.39 -21.07
C VAL A 169 4.11 2.89 -22.45
N THR A 170 3.29 2.12 -23.15
CA THR A 170 2.74 2.45 -24.47
C THR A 170 1.24 2.56 -24.38
N ASP A 171 0.68 3.67 -24.82
CA ASP A 171 -0.76 3.81 -25.04
C ASP A 171 -1.11 3.40 -26.47
N LYS A 172 -1.81 2.27 -26.60
CA LYS A 172 -2.25 1.67 -27.87
C LYS A 172 -3.45 2.40 -28.50
N SER A 173 -4.09 3.34 -27.79
CA SER A 173 -5.22 4.15 -28.29
C SER A 173 -4.82 5.52 -28.85
N SER A 174 -3.60 5.98 -28.56
CA SER A 174 -3.08 7.27 -29.02
C SER A 174 -1.95 7.11 -30.03
N GLN A 175 -1.48 8.23 -30.59
CA GLN A 175 -0.21 8.31 -31.34
C GLN A 175 0.91 8.98 -30.50
N GLU A 176 0.75 9.07 -29.18
CA GLU A 176 1.80 9.57 -28.29
C GLU A 176 3.02 8.64 -28.28
N ALA A 177 4.20 9.22 -28.08
CA ALA A 177 5.41 8.44 -27.89
C ALA A 177 5.33 7.61 -26.59
N PRO A 178 5.85 6.37 -26.57
CA PRO A 178 5.94 5.58 -25.34
C PRO A 178 6.71 6.33 -24.25
N ARG A 179 6.22 6.28 -23.01
CA ARG A 179 6.78 7.00 -21.87
C ARG A 179 7.65 6.08 -21.03
N ASN A 180 8.86 6.54 -20.70
CA ASN A 180 9.82 5.80 -19.88
C ASN A 180 9.56 6.04 -18.39
N VAL A 181 9.41 4.97 -17.62
CA VAL A 181 9.11 4.99 -16.18
C VAL A 181 10.14 4.14 -15.44
N ILE A 182 10.76 4.69 -14.39
CA ILE A 182 11.76 3.97 -13.61
C ILE A 182 11.13 3.37 -12.35
N LEU A 183 11.11 2.05 -12.23
CA LEU A 183 10.66 1.34 -11.03
C LEU A 183 11.85 1.06 -10.10
N PHE A 184 11.94 1.83 -9.02
CA PHE A 184 12.89 1.69 -7.92
C PHE A 184 12.31 0.76 -6.84
N HIS A 185 12.77 -0.48 -6.79
CA HIS A 185 12.28 -1.50 -5.85
C HIS A 185 13.29 -1.75 -4.73
N TYR A 186 13.02 -1.25 -3.52
CA TYR A 186 13.83 -1.49 -2.33
C TYR A 186 13.59 -2.90 -1.77
N THR A 187 14.58 -3.78 -1.82
CA THR A 187 14.39 -5.23 -1.57
C THR A 187 14.79 -5.70 -0.17
N THR A 188 15.37 -4.85 0.67
CA THR A 188 15.88 -5.24 2.01
C THR A 188 15.09 -4.71 3.20
N TRP A 189 14.00 -3.96 3.00
CA TRP A 189 13.18 -3.41 4.10
C TRP A 189 12.33 -4.53 4.75
N PRO A 190 12.43 -4.78 6.08
CA PRO A 190 11.63 -5.80 6.75
C PRO A 190 10.19 -5.36 7.02
N ASP A 191 9.23 -6.28 6.91
CA ASP A 191 7.81 -5.96 7.15
C ASP A 191 7.52 -5.61 8.62
N PHE A 192 6.82 -4.48 8.83
CA PHE A 192 6.64 -3.76 10.10
C PHE A 192 7.91 -3.29 10.83
N GLY A 193 9.10 -3.47 10.24
CA GLY A 193 10.37 -2.99 10.81
C GLY A 193 10.93 -1.76 10.09
N VAL A 194 12.21 -1.50 10.36
CA VAL A 194 13.03 -0.45 9.74
C VAL A 194 14.28 -1.07 9.08
N PRO A 195 14.92 -0.41 8.10
CA PRO A 195 16.23 -0.81 7.60
C PRO A 195 17.28 -0.89 8.72
N GLN A 196 18.23 -1.84 8.62
CA GLN A 196 19.27 -2.03 9.64
C GLN A 196 20.26 -0.85 9.77
N SER A 197 20.37 -0.01 8.73
CA SER A 197 21.16 1.21 8.73
C SER A 197 20.49 2.26 7.84
N PRO A 198 20.46 3.55 8.23
CA PRO A 198 19.95 4.61 7.36
C PRO A 198 20.78 4.82 6.09
N THR A 199 22.08 4.44 6.08
CA THR A 199 22.93 4.47 4.87
C THR A 199 22.25 3.84 3.66
N ALA A 200 21.58 2.70 3.84
CA ALA A 200 20.95 1.96 2.75
C ALA A 200 19.71 2.70 2.19
N LEU A 201 18.97 3.43 3.03
CA LEU A 201 17.88 4.31 2.58
C LEU A 201 18.42 5.55 1.88
N LEU A 202 19.46 6.20 2.41
CA LEU A 202 20.07 7.38 1.81
C LEU A 202 20.65 7.09 0.42
N ARG A 203 21.41 5.99 0.24
CA ARG A 203 21.89 5.55 -1.09
C ARG A 203 20.77 5.30 -2.09
N PHE A 204 19.64 4.75 -1.64
CA PHE A 204 18.46 4.55 -2.49
C PHE A 204 17.77 5.87 -2.84
N MET A 205 17.63 6.78 -1.88
CA MET A 205 17.06 8.10 -2.09
C MET A 205 17.91 8.96 -3.03
N ARG A 206 19.26 8.88 -2.93
CA ARG A 206 20.20 9.50 -3.88
C ARG A 206 19.91 9.03 -5.31
N ALA A 207 19.75 7.72 -5.53
CA ALA A 207 19.43 7.17 -6.85
C ALA A 207 18.06 7.62 -7.39
N VAL A 208 17.05 7.81 -6.52
CA VAL A 208 15.76 8.39 -6.93
C VAL A 208 15.91 9.87 -7.30
N ARG A 209 16.60 10.68 -6.49
CA ARG A 209 16.87 12.11 -6.79
C ARG A 209 17.65 12.28 -8.09
N GLN A 210 18.77 11.56 -8.26
CA GLN A 210 19.64 11.64 -9.44
C GLN A 210 18.95 11.23 -10.76
N SER A 211 17.81 10.53 -10.71
CA SER A 211 17.01 10.24 -11.91
C SER A 211 16.20 11.44 -12.43
N GLY A 212 16.15 12.54 -11.68
CA GLY A 212 15.33 13.71 -11.95
C GLY A 212 13.83 13.43 -11.90
N ALA A 213 13.41 12.44 -11.11
CA ALA A 213 11.99 12.05 -10.96
C ALA A 213 11.28 12.73 -9.77
N LEU A 214 11.98 13.65 -9.09
CA LEU A 214 11.47 14.54 -8.06
C LEU A 214 11.52 16.01 -8.50
N ASP A 215 11.79 16.24 -9.79
CA ASP A 215 11.95 17.56 -10.41
C ASP A 215 10.58 18.15 -10.76
N GLU A 216 10.45 19.47 -10.63
CA GLU A 216 9.21 20.23 -10.90
C GLU A 216 8.67 20.08 -12.33
N SER A 217 9.53 19.67 -13.27
CA SER A 217 9.20 19.39 -14.67
C SER A 217 8.59 17.99 -14.91
N SER A 218 8.56 17.14 -13.89
CA SER A 218 8.03 15.76 -13.95
C SER A 218 6.70 15.64 -13.21
N GLY A 219 5.86 14.69 -13.63
CA GLY A 219 4.70 14.29 -12.83
C GLY A 219 5.11 13.63 -11.51
N PRO A 220 4.32 13.79 -10.43
CA PRO A 220 4.70 13.38 -9.08
C PRO A 220 4.99 11.86 -9.01
N PRO A 221 6.14 11.44 -8.43
CA PRO A 221 6.49 10.03 -8.35
C PRO A 221 5.54 9.26 -7.44
N ILE A 222 5.22 8.04 -7.85
CA ILE A 222 4.28 7.15 -7.14
C ILE A 222 5.06 6.34 -6.10
N VAL A 223 4.84 6.63 -4.82
CA VAL A 223 5.50 5.96 -3.69
C VAL A 223 4.53 4.97 -3.04
N HIS A 224 4.91 3.69 -2.97
CA HIS A 224 4.05 2.65 -2.40
C HIS A 224 4.81 1.67 -1.49
N CYS A 225 4.04 1.04 -0.60
CA CYS A 225 4.45 -0.19 0.09
C CYS A 225 3.26 -1.15 0.01
N SER A 226 2.94 -1.93 1.05
CA SER A 226 1.69 -2.72 1.04
C SER A 226 0.46 -1.83 1.22
N ALA A 227 0.45 -0.94 2.22
CA ALA A 227 -0.68 -0.05 2.54
C ALA A 227 -0.48 1.40 2.07
N GLY A 228 0.73 1.78 1.65
CA GLY A 228 1.02 3.14 1.20
C GLY A 228 1.12 4.19 2.31
N ILE A 229 1.41 3.78 3.56
CA ILE A 229 1.44 4.71 4.72
C ILE A 229 2.67 4.57 5.62
N GLY A 230 3.08 3.36 6.02
CA GLY A 230 4.21 3.17 6.95
C GLY A 230 5.56 3.54 6.34
N ARG A 231 6.16 2.59 5.60
CA ARG A 231 7.47 2.76 4.92
C ARG A 231 7.46 3.94 3.94
N SER A 232 6.33 4.13 3.25
CA SER A 232 6.12 5.22 2.30
C SER A 232 6.12 6.60 2.97
N GLY A 233 5.50 6.73 4.15
CA GLY A 233 5.60 7.94 4.98
C GLY A 233 7.02 8.21 5.46
N THR A 234 7.75 7.18 5.92
CA THR A 234 9.18 7.31 6.26
C THR A 234 10.02 7.77 5.06
N PHE A 235 9.78 7.24 3.86
CA PHE A 235 10.53 7.66 2.66
C PHE A 235 10.30 9.15 2.34
N ILE A 236 9.04 9.61 2.25
CA ILE A 236 8.77 11.01 1.88
C ILE A 236 9.14 11.99 2.99
N LEU A 237 8.98 11.63 4.27
CA LEU A 237 9.38 12.48 5.40
C LEU A 237 10.89 12.75 5.38
N VAL A 238 11.70 11.71 5.15
CA VAL A 238 13.15 11.86 5.05
C VAL A 238 13.55 12.70 3.82
N ASP A 239 12.89 12.53 2.65
CA ASP A 239 13.19 13.33 1.46
C ASP A 239 12.81 14.82 1.64
N CYS A 240 11.61 15.11 2.16
CA CYS A 240 11.18 16.48 2.42
C CYS A 240 12.04 17.19 3.47
N CYS A 241 12.32 16.54 4.61
CA CYS A 241 13.19 17.13 5.63
C CYS A 241 14.59 17.42 5.06
N LEU A 242 15.19 16.49 4.31
CA LEU A 242 16.51 16.69 3.71
C LEU A 242 16.50 17.72 2.56
N LYS A 243 15.38 17.90 1.85
CA LYS A 243 15.20 19.00 0.87
C LYS A 243 15.13 20.35 1.57
N LEU A 244 14.28 20.48 2.60
CA LEU A 244 14.16 21.70 3.42
C LEU A 244 15.48 22.08 4.12
N ILE A 245 16.25 21.09 4.58
CA ILE A 245 17.60 21.27 5.16
C ILE A 245 18.61 21.80 4.13
N SER A 246 18.45 21.44 2.85
CA SER A 246 19.29 21.94 1.74
C SER A 246 18.90 23.34 1.30
N ASP A 247 17.60 23.63 1.25
CA ASP A 247 17.04 24.93 0.83
C ASP A 247 17.15 26.03 1.92
N GLN A 248 17.16 25.65 3.19
CA GLN A 248 17.03 26.55 4.34
C GLN A 248 18.12 26.29 5.40
N LYS A 249 17.89 26.76 6.65
CA LYS A 249 18.71 26.39 7.81
C LYS A 249 18.03 25.24 8.57
N VAL A 250 18.82 24.26 9.00
CA VAL A 250 18.35 23.07 9.76
C VAL A 250 17.44 23.46 10.94
N ASP A 251 17.78 24.53 11.66
CA ASP A 251 17.07 24.97 12.87
C ASP A 251 15.64 25.48 12.63
N LYS A 252 15.19 25.53 11.37
CA LYS A 252 13.79 25.80 10.98
C LYS A 252 12.96 24.54 10.71
N VAL A 253 13.56 23.36 10.68
CA VAL A 253 12.94 22.14 10.12
C VAL A 253 12.40 21.24 11.24
N SER A 254 11.10 21.36 11.53
CA SER A 254 10.41 20.52 12.53
C SER A 254 9.89 19.23 11.91
N VAL A 255 10.56 18.10 12.21
CA VAL A 255 10.24 16.78 11.67
C VAL A 255 8.83 16.31 12.08
N GLN A 256 8.33 16.73 13.24
CA GLN A 256 6.97 16.40 13.69
C GLN A 256 5.90 17.20 12.96
N GLU A 257 6.13 18.49 12.70
CA GLU A 257 5.19 19.35 11.97
C GLU A 257 5.07 18.91 10.50
N ILE A 258 6.18 18.60 9.84
CA ILE A 258 6.17 18.08 8.46
C ILE A 258 5.41 16.74 8.38
N LEU A 259 5.55 15.87 9.38
CA LEU A 259 4.77 14.62 9.44
C LEU A 259 3.27 14.87 9.71
N LEU A 260 2.92 15.93 10.45
CA LEU A 260 1.53 16.35 10.64
C LEU A 260 0.95 16.97 9.35
N GLU A 261 1.71 17.80 8.64
CA GLU A 261 1.41 18.37 7.32
C GLU A 261 1.10 17.26 6.31
N MET A 262 2.01 16.30 6.14
CA MET A 262 1.81 15.12 5.28
C MET A 262 0.57 14.30 5.66
N ARG A 263 0.21 14.25 6.96
CA ARG A 263 -0.96 13.53 7.46
C ARG A 263 -2.30 14.23 7.23
N HIS A 264 -2.31 15.50 6.82
CA HIS A 264 -3.53 16.12 6.28
C HIS A 264 -3.93 15.45 4.96
N TYR A 265 -2.96 15.19 4.08
CA TYR A 265 -3.22 14.60 2.75
C TYR A 265 -3.49 13.10 2.76
N ARG A 266 -2.87 12.31 3.66
CA ARG A 266 -3.14 10.87 3.78
C ARG A 266 -3.03 10.38 5.23
N MET A 267 -4.02 9.59 5.67
CA MET A 267 -4.06 9.07 7.04
C MET A 267 -2.86 8.19 7.41
N GLY A 268 -2.46 8.24 8.69
CA GLY A 268 -1.62 7.21 9.31
C GLY A 268 -0.19 7.05 8.77
N LEU A 269 0.36 8.04 8.06
CA LEU A 269 1.75 8.02 7.58
C LEU A 269 2.72 7.81 8.75
N ILE A 270 3.68 6.89 8.60
CA ILE A 270 4.49 6.31 9.69
C ILE A 270 3.62 5.55 10.71
N GLN A 271 3.86 4.23 10.82
CA GLN A 271 2.96 3.28 11.50
C GLN A 271 3.47 2.79 12.86
N THR A 272 4.74 3.06 13.22
CA THR A 272 5.30 2.67 14.52
C THR A 272 6.21 3.78 15.09
N PRO A 273 6.42 3.81 16.42
CA PRO A 273 7.45 4.64 17.05
C PRO A 273 8.84 4.40 16.44
N ASP A 274 9.18 3.15 16.11
CA ASP A 274 10.47 2.79 15.50
C ASP A 274 10.65 3.42 14.12
N GLN A 275 9.60 3.47 13.29
CA GLN A 275 9.64 4.15 12.00
C GLN A 275 9.80 5.67 12.13
N LEU A 276 9.24 6.28 13.19
CA LEU A 276 9.49 7.68 13.51
C LEU A 276 10.95 7.89 13.94
N ARG A 277 11.43 7.12 14.93
CA ARG A 277 12.83 7.14 15.41
C ARG A 277 13.83 6.96 14.28
N PHE A 278 13.61 5.98 13.41
CA PHE A 278 14.46 5.73 12.25
C PHE A 278 14.42 6.88 11.22
N SER A 279 13.28 7.59 11.07
CA SER A 279 13.21 8.77 10.20
C SER A 279 14.15 9.88 10.71
N TYR A 280 14.16 10.14 12.03
CA TYR A 280 15.16 11.03 12.64
C TYR A 280 16.58 10.54 12.42
N GLN A 281 16.88 9.24 12.64
CA GLN A 281 18.22 8.70 12.42
C GLN A 281 18.70 8.87 10.97
N ALA A 282 17.79 8.75 9.99
CA ALA A 282 18.09 8.98 8.58
C ALA A 282 18.34 10.46 8.26
N ILE A 283 17.52 11.36 8.81
CA ILE A 283 17.70 12.82 8.65
C ILE A 283 19.02 13.27 9.30
N ILE A 284 19.30 12.85 10.54
CA ILE A 284 20.54 13.17 11.26
C ILE A 284 21.77 12.61 10.53
N GLN A 285 21.69 11.41 9.96
CA GLN A 285 22.77 10.90 9.14
C GLN A 285 22.95 11.75 7.86
N GLY A 286 21.86 12.11 7.17
CA GLY A 286 21.91 12.98 5.99
C GLY A 286 22.39 14.42 6.26
N ILE A 287 22.24 14.93 7.49
CA ILE A 287 22.86 16.20 7.93
C ILE A 287 24.38 16.03 8.11
N ARG A 288 24.81 14.91 8.69
CA ARG A 288 26.21 14.66 9.08
C ARG A 288 27.11 14.13 7.96
N THR A 289 26.57 13.77 6.80
CA THR A 289 27.32 13.20 5.68
C THR A 289 26.88 13.84 4.38
N ASP A 290 27.83 14.09 3.46
CA ASP A 290 27.50 14.40 2.07
C ASP A 290 26.97 13.14 1.38
N TRP A 291 25.68 12.88 1.61
CA TRP A 291 24.96 11.70 1.16
C TRP A 291 24.50 11.80 -0.30
N GLU A 292 24.66 12.97 -0.93
CA GLU A 292 24.35 13.21 -2.34
C GLU A 292 25.59 13.12 -3.24
N ALA A 293 26.81 13.26 -2.69
CA ALA A 293 28.07 12.96 -3.39
C ALA A 293 28.06 11.60 -4.10
N GLU A 294 28.74 11.52 -5.24
CA GLU A 294 28.79 10.30 -6.07
C GLU A 294 29.72 9.22 -5.50
N ASP A 295 30.77 9.60 -4.75
CA ASP A 295 31.66 8.63 -4.12
C ASP A 295 30.98 7.96 -2.92
N ASP A 296 30.81 6.64 -3.00
CA ASP A 296 30.23 5.84 -1.92
C ASP A 296 31.07 5.84 -0.64
N ASN A 297 32.34 6.29 -0.66
CA ASN A 297 33.16 6.52 0.53
C ASN A 297 32.61 7.63 1.46
N SER A 298 31.77 8.55 0.95
CA SER A 298 31.18 9.64 1.76
C SER A 298 30.22 9.15 2.85
N LEU A 299 29.66 7.94 2.65
CA LEU A 299 28.66 7.34 3.49
C LEU A 299 29.25 6.17 4.31
N PRO A 300 29.01 6.11 5.64
CA PRO A 300 29.54 5.07 6.50
C PRO A 300 29.31 3.67 5.93
N ALA A 301 30.40 2.91 5.78
CA ALA A 301 30.34 1.52 5.37
C ALA A 301 29.40 0.75 6.31
N THR A 302 28.39 0.10 5.75
CA THR A 302 27.47 -0.73 6.53
C THR A 302 28.31 -1.78 7.26
N PRO A 303 28.15 -1.98 8.59
CA PRO A 303 28.90 -3.00 9.30
C PRO A 303 28.49 -4.38 8.79
N THR A 304 29.32 -4.94 7.90
CA THR A 304 29.21 -6.33 7.45
C THR A 304 29.45 -7.21 8.67
N SER A 305 28.39 -7.77 9.22
CA SER A 305 28.50 -8.77 10.29
C SER A 305 29.26 -9.97 9.74
N GLU A 306 30.54 -10.10 10.11
CA GLU A 306 31.34 -11.25 9.76
C GLU A 306 30.68 -12.51 10.32
N LEU A 307 30.32 -13.44 9.44
CA LEU A 307 29.92 -14.78 9.84
C LEU A 307 31.18 -15.49 10.33
N ALA A 308 31.34 -15.58 11.65
CA ALA A 308 32.46 -16.27 12.27
C ALA A 308 32.59 -17.69 11.69
N PRO A 309 33.79 -18.10 11.23
CA PRO A 309 33.95 -19.32 10.45
C PRO A 309 33.71 -20.56 11.32
N VAL A 310 32.61 -21.27 11.04
CA VAL A 310 32.34 -22.60 11.60
C VAL A 310 33.46 -23.54 11.16
N LYS A 311 34.23 -24.07 12.11
CA LYS A 311 35.30 -25.03 11.83
C LYS A 311 34.68 -26.35 11.38
N SER A 312 34.91 -26.73 10.12
CA SER A 312 34.58 -28.07 9.63
C SER A 312 35.32 -29.15 10.41
N THR A 313 34.59 -30.06 11.06
CA THR A 313 35.12 -31.32 11.57
C THR A 313 34.29 -32.45 11.00
N ASN A 314 34.88 -33.25 10.10
CA ASN A 314 34.25 -34.47 9.60
C ASN A 314 34.19 -35.49 10.74
N GLY A 315 33.01 -36.04 11.04
CA GLY A 315 32.83 -36.98 12.14
C GLY A 315 31.54 -37.79 12.00
N LEU A 316 31.68 -38.96 11.37
CA LEU A 316 30.87 -40.18 11.48
C LEU A 316 29.35 -40.09 11.74
N ILE A 317 28.59 -40.72 10.84
CA ILE A 317 27.17 -41.05 11.02
C ILE A 317 27.07 -42.18 12.05
N ASP A 318 26.24 -42.03 13.07
CA ASP A 318 25.64 -43.15 13.81
C ASP A 318 24.23 -42.80 14.29
N SER A 319 23.41 -43.81 14.61
CA SER A 319 21.95 -43.69 14.70
C SER A 319 21.42 -43.93 16.12
N ALA A 320 20.70 -42.95 16.68
CA ALA A 320 20.03 -43.09 17.98
C ALA A 320 18.65 -42.41 18.02
N SER A 321 17.75 -43.09 18.73
CA SER A 321 16.32 -42.86 18.96
C SER A 321 15.85 -41.43 19.27
N SER A 322 14.73 -41.08 18.63
CA SER A 322 13.55 -40.36 19.15
C SER A 322 13.58 -39.78 20.58
N SER A 323 13.26 -38.49 20.68
CA SER A 323 12.31 -37.98 21.68
C SER A 323 11.47 -36.88 21.02
N ASP A 324 10.14 -36.96 21.17
CA ASP A 324 9.22 -35.93 20.70
C ASP A 324 9.13 -34.80 21.73
N GLU A 325 9.39 -33.56 21.33
CA GLU A 325 9.21 -32.37 22.16
C GLU A 325 8.26 -31.40 21.44
N GLU A 326 7.10 -31.13 22.04
CA GLU A 326 6.05 -30.30 21.42
C GLU A 326 6.48 -28.82 21.35
N PRO A 327 6.08 -28.08 20.28
CA PRO A 327 6.31 -26.65 20.22
C PRO A 327 5.51 -25.91 21.32
N PRO A 328 6.08 -24.88 21.95
CA PRO A 328 5.53 -24.28 23.17
C PRO A 328 4.14 -23.65 22.97
N THR A 329 3.30 -23.79 23.99
CA THR A 329 1.89 -23.37 23.96
C THR A 329 1.71 -21.86 23.85
N ILE A 330 0.71 -21.45 23.07
CA ILE A 330 0.28 -20.05 22.90
C ILE A 330 -0.27 -19.52 24.24
N PRO A 331 0.12 -18.31 24.70
CA PRO A 331 -0.43 -17.74 25.93
C PRO A 331 -1.96 -17.56 25.84
N PRO A 332 -2.69 -17.79 26.94
CA PRO A 332 -4.15 -17.88 26.90
C PRO A 332 -4.79 -16.54 26.50
N ARG A 333 -5.72 -16.61 25.54
CA ARG A 333 -6.63 -15.48 25.27
C ARG A 333 -7.48 -15.25 26.52
N GLY A 334 -7.42 -14.05 27.09
CA GLY A 334 -8.35 -13.63 28.14
C GLY A 334 -9.79 -13.78 27.66
N ALA A 335 -10.58 -14.58 28.37
CA ALA A 335 -11.95 -14.88 28.01
C ALA A 335 -12.85 -13.64 28.15
N SER A 336 -13.93 -13.60 27.37
CA SER A 336 -14.95 -12.55 27.45
C SER A 336 -15.51 -12.42 28.87
N ARG A 337 -15.70 -11.18 29.33
CA ARG A 337 -16.67 -10.92 30.40
C ARG A 337 -18.06 -11.31 29.88
N GLY A 338 -18.84 -11.99 30.73
CA GLY A 338 -20.23 -12.34 30.42
C GLY A 338 -21.15 -11.10 30.40
N PRO A 339 -22.45 -11.30 30.07
CA PRO A 339 -23.43 -10.21 30.14
C PRO A 339 -23.56 -9.65 31.56
N PRO A 340 -23.86 -8.34 31.71
CA PRO A 340 -24.08 -7.74 33.02
C PRO A 340 -25.39 -8.25 33.65
N PRO A 341 -25.50 -8.30 34.99
CA PRO A 341 -26.76 -8.54 35.67
C PRO A 341 -27.69 -7.32 35.58
N ASP A 342 -29.00 -7.56 35.50
CA ASP A 342 -30.01 -6.50 35.38
C ASP A 342 -29.99 -5.52 36.56
N LYS A 343 -29.89 -4.23 36.23
CA LYS A 343 -30.30 -3.10 37.09
C LYS A 343 -31.00 -2.04 36.23
N PRO A 344 -32.11 -1.46 36.69
CA PRO A 344 -32.85 -0.47 35.92
C PRO A 344 -32.02 0.81 35.73
N LEU A 345 -32.13 1.40 34.53
CA LEU A 345 -31.51 2.69 34.20
C LEU A 345 -32.28 3.86 34.87
N PRO A 346 -31.58 4.92 35.33
CA PRO A 346 -32.23 6.16 35.73
C PRO A 346 -32.98 6.83 34.57
N THR A 347 -34.10 7.47 34.88
CA THR A 347 -34.84 8.31 33.93
C THR A 347 -34.04 9.55 33.53
N PRO A 348 -34.07 9.98 32.24
CA PRO A 348 -33.45 11.24 31.83
C PRO A 348 -34.15 12.44 32.47
N PRO A 349 -33.43 13.55 32.75
CA PRO A 349 -34.05 14.76 33.29
C PRO A 349 -34.89 15.47 32.23
N THR A 350 -36.09 15.93 32.62
CA THR A 350 -36.89 16.85 31.82
C THR A 350 -36.37 18.26 31.98
N THR A 351 -36.14 18.97 30.86
CA THR A 351 -35.94 20.43 30.82
C THR A 351 -37.03 21.06 29.94
N PRO A 352 -37.49 22.29 30.23
CA PRO A 352 -38.64 22.89 29.54
C PRO A 352 -38.32 23.35 28.12
N ASP A 353 -39.37 23.73 27.40
CA ASP A 353 -39.32 24.36 26.09
C ASP A 353 -38.61 25.73 26.12
N ASP A 354 -37.73 25.98 25.15
CA ASP A 354 -37.24 27.30 24.75
C ASP A 354 -37.16 27.32 23.21
N GLU A 355 -37.75 28.34 22.57
CA GLU A 355 -37.92 28.38 21.12
C GLU A 355 -36.63 28.75 20.36
N LEU A 356 -36.31 28.00 19.30
CA LEU A 356 -35.30 28.41 18.32
C LEU A 356 -35.95 29.29 17.23
N PRO A 357 -35.39 30.48 16.92
CA PRO A 357 -35.98 31.40 15.96
C PRO A 357 -35.88 30.88 14.50
N PRO A 358 -36.84 31.23 13.63
CA PRO A 358 -36.90 30.69 12.26
C PRO A 358 -35.80 31.25 11.34
N LEU A 359 -35.34 30.40 10.42
CA LEU A 359 -34.39 30.76 9.37
C LEU A 359 -35.03 31.75 8.36
N PRO A 360 -34.26 32.70 7.78
CA PRO A 360 -34.78 33.64 6.80
C PRO A 360 -35.13 32.95 5.47
N PRO A 361 -36.18 33.40 4.76
CA PRO A 361 -36.64 32.78 3.53
C PRO A 361 -35.69 32.99 2.34
N ARG A 362 -35.71 32.04 1.39
CA ARG A 362 -35.11 32.21 0.07
C ARG A 362 -35.80 33.37 -0.67
N LYS A 363 -35.06 34.05 -1.55
CA LYS A 363 -35.62 34.99 -2.53
C LYS A 363 -35.66 34.33 -3.90
N ASP A 364 -36.87 34.07 -4.37
CA ASP A 364 -37.15 33.76 -5.78
C ASP A 364 -37.60 35.06 -6.49
N VAL A 365 -36.98 35.38 -7.62
CA VAL A 365 -37.34 36.46 -8.57
C VAL A 365 -36.73 36.12 -9.95
N PRO A 366 -37.33 36.55 -11.07
CA PRO A 366 -37.96 35.56 -11.96
C PRO A 366 -37.55 35.65 -13.44
N ASP A 367 -38.13 34.77 -14.26
CA ASP A 367 -38.14 34.88 -15.72
C ASP A 367 -38.90 36.13 -16.22
N SER A 368 -38.45 36.69 -17.34
CA SER A 368 -39.27 37.51 -18.26
C SER A 368 -38.62 37.57 -19.65
N ASP A 369 -39.41 37.30 -20.71
CA ASP A 369 -38.96 37.10 -22.10
C ASP A 369 -38.58 38.36 -22.89
N SER A 370 -37.96 38.12 -24.07
CA SER A 370 -37.92 38.97 -25.28
C SER A 370 -37.05 40.25 -25.21
N ASP A 371 -36.44 40.72 -26.31
CA ASP A 371 -36.89 40.63 -27.71
C ASP A 371 -35.76 40.59 -28.79
N GLN A 372 -36.18 40.54 -30.05
CA GLN A 372 -35.46 40.32 -31.33
C GLN A 372 -34.43 41.42 -31.73
N GLY A 373 -33.52 41.14 -32.69
CA GLY A 373 -32.49 42.12 -33.10
C GLY A 373 -31.67 41.93 -34.41
N ASN A 374 -32.02 40.99 -35.29
CA ASN A 374 -31.63 40.79 -36.72
C ASN A 374 -30.40 41.50 -37.41
N SER A 375 -29.76 40.73 -38.32
CA SER A 375 -29.17 41.13 -39.64
C SER A 375 -27.64 41.30 -39.87
N ASN A 376 -27.17 40.63 -40.94
CA ASN A 376 -26.24 41.05 -42.02
C ASN A 376 -24.80 41.54 -41.73
N SER A 377 -23.81 41.45 -42.66
CA SER A 377 -23.56 40.60 -43.85
C SER A 377 -22.10 40.81 -44.34
N ASP A 378 -21.66 40.02 -45.33
CA ASP A 378 -20.49 40.24 -46.24
C ASP A 378 -19.08 40.32 -45.59
N ASP A 379 -18.16 39.38 -45.85
CA ASP A 379 -17.41 39.08 -47.09
C ASP A 379 -16.44 40.18 -47.56
N ASN A 380 -15.13 39.91 -47.43
CA ASN A 380 -14.26 40.03 -48.60
C ASN A 380 -12.99 39.16 -48.56
N SER A 381 -12.49 38.85 -49.76
CA SER A 381 -11.25 38.10 -49.99
C SER A 381 -10.05 39.01 -50.22
N VAL A 382 -8.82 38.45 -50.17
CA VAL A 382 -7.77 38.73 -51.19
C VAL A 382 -6.65 37.68 -51.13
N ARG A 383 -5.88 37.54 -52.22
CA ARG A 383 -5.09 36.34 -52.55
C ARG A 383 -3.83 36.67 -53.37
N ASN A 384 -2.62 36.33 -52.90
CA ASN A 384 -1.39 36.09 -53.70
C ASN A 384 -0.23 35.59 -52.78
N ARG A 385 0.63 34.58 -53.05
CA ARG A 385 0.95 33.65 -54.17
C ARG A 385 2.10 34.03 -55.14
N ARG A 386 3.30 33.42 -54.95
CA ARG A 386 4.38 33.03 -55.92
C ARG A 386 5.29 31.99 -55.20
N LYS A 387 5.66 30.79 -55.71
CA LYS A 387 6.43 30.32 -56.92
C LYS A 387 7.95 30.60 -56.80
N ARG A 388 8.97 29.74 -57.07
CA ARG A 388 9.27 28.37 -57.69
C ARG A 388 10.51 27.77 -56.94
N LYS A 389 11.22 26.61 -57.16
CA LYS A 389 11.27 25.33 -57.97
C LYS A 389 12.14 24.34 -57.12
N ALA A 390 11.89 23.05 -56.85
CA ALA A 390 11.89 21.76 -57.60
C ALA A 390 13.25 21.10 -58.01
N GLU A 391 13.63 20.03 -57.27
CA GLU A 391 14.27 18.73 -57.69
C GLU A 391 15.73 18.67 -58.22
N PRO A 392 16.44 17.49 -58.21
CA PRO A 392 15.96 16.08 -58.07
C PRO A 392 16.72 15.11 -57.10
N LEU A 393 16.34 13.82 -57.11
CA LEU A 393 16.96 12.62 -56.46
C LEU A 393 18.16 12.04 -57.27
N PRO A 394 18.99 11.11 -56.72
CA PRO A 394 18.77 9.65 -56.93
C PRO A 394 19.28 8.69 -55.78
N SER A 395 18.58 7.60 -55.43
CA SER A 395 18.81 6.16 -55.78
C SER A 395 19.66 5.27 -54.82
N SER A 396 19.42 3.94 -54.82
CA SER A 396 20.07 2.86 -54.01
C SER A 396 20.18 1.55 -54.85
N PRO A 397 20.75 0.40 -54.39
CA PRO A 397 21.61 0.12 -53.22
C PRO A 397 23.07 -0.25 -53.67
N PRO A 398 23.66 -1.49 -53.76
CA PRO A 398 23.33 -2.88 -53.31
C PRO A 398 24.45 -3.67 -52.54
N SER A 399 24.07 -4.81 -51.94
CA SER A 399 24.82 -6.08 -51.66
C SER A 399 26.24 -6.16 -51.01
N SER A 400 26.41 -7.16 -50.12
CA SER A 400 27.62 -7.66 -49.40
C SER A 400 28.52 -8.60 -50.26
N PRO A 401 29.60 -9.30 -49.79
CA PRO A 401 30.20 -9.41 -48.43
C PRO A 401 31.78 -9.39 -48.36
N SER A 402 32.36 -9.74 -47.18
CA SER A 402 33.78 -10.14 -46.90
C SER A 402 34.89 -9.08 -47.15
N ASP A 403 35.96 -8.92 -46.34
CA ASP A 403 36.68 -9.82 -45.41
C ASP A 403 37.31 -9.10 -44.17
N GLU A 404 38.07 -9.87 -43.36
CA GLU A 404 38.99 -9.58 -42.24
C GLU A 404 39.41 -8.10 -41.97
N MET A 405 39.47 -7.63 -40.71
CA MET A 405 40.52 -8.02 -39.74
C MET A 405 40.10 -7.78 -38.27
N SER A 406 40.53 -8.64 -37.34
CA SER A 406 40.36 -8.43 -35.88
C SER A 406 41.50 -7.61 -35.26
N PRO A 407 41.25 -6.99 -34.10
CA PRO A 407 42.15 -7.18 -32.96
C PRO A 407 41.43 -7.83 -31.78
N GLN A 408 42.04 -8.87 -31.20
CA GLN A 408 41.51 -9.57 -30.03
C GLN A 408 41.69 -8.74 -28.76
N ASN A 409 40.66 -8.67 -27.92
CA ASN A 409 40.81 -8.46 -26.48
C ASN A 409 39.63 -9.12 -25.76
N GLY A 410 39.84 -10.32 -25.22
CA GLY A 410 38.78 -11.14 -24.64
C GLY A 410 38.58 -10.90 -23.15
N PHE A 411 37.39 -10.45 -22.76
CA PHE A 411 36.87 -10.60 -21.40
C PHE A 411 35.46 -11.19 -21.45
N GLY A 412 35.12 -12.05 -20.47
CA GLY A 412 34.12 -13.10 -20.65
C GLY A 412 32.65 -12.66 -20.69
N SER A 413 31.96 -12.95 -21.80
CA SER A 413 30.51 -12.75 -22.00
C SER A 413 29.61 -13.72 -21.17
N GLY A 414 30.16 -14.47 -20.22
CA GLY A 414 29.40 -15.46 -19.44
C GLY A 414 28.53 -14.89 -18.30
N GLY A 415 28.73 -13.63 -17.91
CA GLY A 415 28.10 -13.03 -16.73
C GLY A 415 26.64 -12.59 -16.91
N GLY A 416 26.23 -12.23 -18.14
CA GLY A 416 24.89 -11.70 -18.44
C GLY A 416 23.80 -12.76 -18.33
N ASP A 417 23.88 -13.79 -19.16
CA ASP A 417 22.89 -14.89 -19.23
C ASP A 417 22.69 -15.58 -17.87
N ALA A 418 23.78 -15.82 -17.13
CA ALA A 418 23.73 -16.45 -15.82
C ALA A 418 23.02 -15.59 -14.76
N ARG A 419 22.99 -14.26 -14.93
CA ARG A 419 22.19 -13.34 -14.10
C ARG A 419 20.74 -13.29 -14.57
N LYS A 420 20.49 -13.22 -15.89
CA LYS A 420 19.14 -13.18 -16.48
C LYS A 420 18.33 -14.43 -16.10
N ARG A 421 18.88 -15.63 -16.32
CA ARG A 421 18.23 -16.90 -15.94
C ARG A 421 17.89 -16.95 -14.44
N LYS A 422 18.81 -16.53 -13.57
CA LYS A 422 18.57 -16.44 -12.11
C LYS A 422 17.51 -15.42 -11.70
N THR A 423 17.21 -14.42 -12.52
CA THR A 423 16.09 -13.49 -12.31
C THR A 423 14.77 -14.12 -12.77
N GLU A 424 14.78 -14.75 -13.95
CA GLU A 424 13.62 -15.46 -14.52
C GLU A 424 13.17 -16.64 -13.61
N GLU A 425 14.11 -17.44 -13.10
CA GLU A 425 13.89 -18.50 -12.10
C GLU A 425 13.23 -17.97 -10.81
N LYS A 426 13.71 -16.82 -10.29
CA LYS A 426 13.13 -16.18 -9.11
C LYS A 426 11.73 -15.66 -9.39
N ALA A 427 11.51 -15.02 -10.53
CA ALA A 427 10.21 -14.50 -10.94
C ALA A 427 9.19 -15.65 -11.11
N ALA A 428 9.59 -16.76 -11.74
CA ALA A 428 8.78 -17.96 -11.84
C ALA A 428 8.43 -18.56 -10.46
N SER A 429 9.41 -18.68 -9.55
CA SER A 429 9.17 -19.19 -8.20
C SER A 429 8.26 -18.26 -7.36
N ILE A 430 8.33 -16.94 -7.58
CA ILE A 430 7.38 -15.99 -6.97
C ILE A 430 5.98 -16.20 -7.57
N ALA A 431 5.86 -16.25 -8.90
CA ALA A 431 4.57 -16.44 -9.59
C ALA A 431 3.88 -17.76 -9.20
N GLU A 432 4.62 -18.85 -9.04
CA GLU A 432 4.11 -20.13 -8.54
C GLU A 432 3.58 -20.00 -7.10
N LYS A 433 4.34 -19.36 -6.21
CA LYS A 433 3.92 -19.10 -4.81
C LYS A 433 2.70 -18.18 -4.74
N VAL A 434 2.61 -17.17 -5.60
CA VAL A 434 1.44 -16.29 -5.71
C VAL A 434 0.21 -17.10 -6.13
N LYS A 435 0.30 -17.90 -7.21
CA LYS A 435 -0.79 -18.80 -7.66
C LYS A 435 -1.24 -19.77 -6.57
N LEU A 436 -0.30 -20.37 -5.83
CA LEU A 436 -0.59 -21.29 -4.73
C LEU A 436 -1.27 -20.59 -3.55
N MET A 437 -0.90 -19.33 -3.24
CA MET A 437 -1.56 -18.54 -2.20
C MET A 437 -2.96 -18.08 -2.63
N GLN A 438 -3.12 -17.58 -3.86
CA GLN A 438 -4.42 -17.19 -4.42
C GLN A 438 -5.40 -18.37 -4.37
N LYS A 439 -4.97 -19.56 -4.83
CA LYS A 439 -5.79 -20.79 -4.74
C LYS A 439 -6.20 -21.12 -3.31
N LYS A 440 -5.25 -21.06 -2.35
CA LYS A 440 -5.56 -21.29 -0.92
C LYS A 440 -6.51 -20.25 -0.33
N GLN A 441 -6.50 -19.02 -0.83
CA GLN A 441 -7.45 -17.97 -0.43
C GLN A 441 -8.84 -18.23 -1.02
N THR A 442 -8.96 -18.51 -2.32
CA THR A 442 -10.26 -18.85 -2.93
C THR A 442 -10.87 -20.13 -2.35
N ASP A 443 -10.07 -21.19 -2.15
CA ASP A 443 -10.51 -22.44 -1.50
C ASP A 443 -11.08 -22.17 -0.08
N ALA A 444 -10.47 -21.23 0.66
CA ALA A 444 -10.90 -20.84 2.00
C ALA A 444 -12.15 -19.95 1.99
N GLU A 445 -12.28 -19.03 1.03
CA GLU A 445 -13.48 -18.20 0.87
C GLU A 445 -14.68 -19.04 0.41
N ASP A 446 -14.50 -19.97 -0.54
CA ASP A 446 -15.54 -20.91 -0.92
C ASP A 446 -15.91 -21.86 0.23
N LYS A 447 -14.95 -22.28 1.06
CA LYS A 447 -15.24 -23.06 2.28
C LYS A 447 -16.06 -22.24 3.28
N LYS A 448 -15.76 -20.95 3.43
CA LYS A 448 -16.51 -20.01 4.27
C LYS A 448 -17.91 -19.75 3.73
N LYS A 449 -18.06 -19.56 2.42
CA LYS A 449 -19.34 -19.38 1.72
C LYS A 449 -20.23 -20.61 1.87
N ARG A 450 -19.72 -21.81 1.52
CA ARG A 450 -20.43 -23.10 1.71
C ARG A 450 -20.84 -23.34 3.16
N ASN A 451 -20.00 -22.97 4.13
CA ASN A 451 -20.39 -23.04 5.55
C ASN A 451 -21.51 -22.04 5.89
N GLY A 452 -21.45 -20.80 5.39
CA GLY A 452 -22.51 -19.81 5.55
C GLY A 452 -23.85 -20.26 4.94
N GLU A 453 -23.80 -20.84 3.75
CA GLU A 453 -24.97 -21.44 3.06
C GLU A 453 -25.55 -22.62 3.85
N ARG A 454 -24.70 -23.50 4.42
CA ARG A 454 -25.14 -24.58 5.31
C ARG A 454 -25.78 -24.06 6.61
N TRP A 455 -25.23 -23.00 7.21
CA TRP A 455 -25.85 -22.35 8.38
C TRP A 455 -27.19 -21.68 8.03
N ALA A 456 -27.27 -20.97 6.91
CA ALA A 456 -28.52 -20.38 6.43
C ALA A 456 -29.58 -21.44 6.09
N PHE A 457 -29.18 -22.58 5.51
CA PHE A 457 -30.04 -23.72 5.27
C PHE A 457 -30.54 -24.34 6.57
N ALA A 458 -29.66 -24.61 7.54
CA ALA A 458 -30.05 -25.12 8.85
C ALA A 458 -31.04 -24.18 9.57
N LEU A 459 -30.82 -22.86 9.50
CA LEU A 459 -31.73 -21.86 10.06
C LEU A 459 -33.09 -21.85 9.35
N ARG A 460 -33.14 -22.05 8.02
CA ARG A 460 -34.39 -22.20 7.25
C ARG A 460 -35.14 -23.49 7.58
N VAL A 461 -34.44 -24.59 7.86
CA VAL A 461 -35.06 -25.86 8.31
C VAL A 461 -35.65 -25.71 9.71
N LEU A 462 -34.92 -25.07 10.65
CA LEU A 462 -35.42 -24.77 11.99
C LEU A 462 -36.66 -23.87 11.97
N THR A 463 -36.66 -22.82 11.13
CA THR A 463 -37.76 -21.86 10.99
C THR A 463 -38.91 -22.32 10.06
N HIS A 464 -38.87 -23.54 9.53
CA HIS A 464 -39.95 -24.06 8.70
C HIS A 464 -41.17 -24.45 9.57
N PRO A 465 -42.42 -24.11 9.18
CA PRO A 465 -43.59 -24.25 10.06
C PRO A 465 -43.88 -25.69 10.49
N TYR A 466 -43.57 -26.67 9.64
CA TYR A 466 -43.70 -28.09 9.95
C TYR A 466 -42.69 -28.60 11.00
N SER A 467 -41.53 -27.94 11.14
CA SER A 467 -40.56 -28.23 12.22
C SER A 467 -41.14 -27.84 13.58
N LEU A 468 -41.75 -26.65 13.65
CA LEU A 468 -42.42 -26.15 14.86
C LEU A 468 -43.62 -27.02 15.25
N MET A 469 -44.45 -27.42 14.28
CA MET A 469 -45.58 -28.34 14.51
C MET A 469 -45.13 -29.71 15.04
N GLY A 470 -44.00 -30.25 14.57
CA GLY A 470 -43.44 -31.50 15.08
C GLY A 470 -43.01 -31.41 16.55
N LEU A 471 -42.37 -30.31 16.95
CA LEU A 471 -42.01 -30.04 18.34
C LEU A 471 -43.24 -29.84 19.24
N VAL A 472 -44.26 -29.12 18.78
CA VAL A 472 -45.52 -28.92 19.50
C VAL A 472 -46.30 -30.25 19.66
N ALA A 473 -46.30 -31.11 18.63
CA ALA A 473 -46.94 -32.43 18.71
C ALA A 473 -46.25 -33.35 19.73
N LEU A 474 -44.91 -33.40 19.75
CA LEU A 474 -44.15 -34.20 20.70
C LEU A 474 -44.28 -33.68 22.14
N GLY A 475 -44.18 -32.36 22.35
CA GLY A 475 -44.37 -31.74 23.65
C GLY A 475 -45.80 -31.89 24.18
N GLY A 476 -46.80 -31.68 23.32
CA GLY A 476 -48.21 -31.88 23.65
C GLY A 476 -48.55 -33.33 23.99
N GLY A 477 -47.99 -34.30 23.25
CA GLY A 477 -48.14 -35.73 23.54
C GLY A 477 -47.60 -36.12 24.92
N LEU A 478 -46.39 -35.67 25.27
CA LEU A 478 -45.80 -35.90 26.59
C LEU A 478 -46.61 -35.24 27.71
N TYR A 479 -47.08 -34.01 27.51
CA TYR A 479 -47.92 -33.29 28.48
C TYR A 479 -49.27 -34.00 28.71
N TYR A 480 -49.92 -34.46 27.63
CA TYR A 480 -51.19 -35.20 27.73
C TYR A 480 -51.01 -36.57 28.41
N TYR A 481 -49.88 -37.25 28.15
CA TYR A 481 -49.54 -38.52 28.81
C TYR A 481 -49.30 -38.34 30.32
N ALA A 482 -48.61 -37.26 30.72
CA ALA A 482 -48.41 -36.92 32.12
C ALA A 482 -49.72 -36.58 32.85
N LEU A 483 -50.64 -35.84 32.20
CA LEU A 483 -51.97 -35.58 32.74
C LEU A 483 -52.82 -36.85 32.85
N ALA A 484 -52.78 -37.74 31.85
CA ALA A 484 -53.49 -39.02 31.89
C ALA A 484 -52.97 -39.93 33.02
N TRP A 485 -51.65 -39.97 33.23
CA TRP A 485 -51.03 -40.72 34.33
C TRP A 485 -51.43 -40.17 35.70
N ALA A 486 -51.42 -38.84 35.87
CA ALA A 486 -51.87 -38.20 37.11
C ALA A 486 -53.38 -38.45 37.38
N ALA A 487 -54.21 -38.43 36.35
CA ALA A 487 -55.65 -38.66 36.46
C ALA A 487 -56.01 -40.13 36.82
N GLN A 488 -55.12 -41.09 36.58
CA GLN A 488 -55.35 -42.51 36.87
C GLN A 488 -54.93 -42.96 38.28
N GLY A 489 -54.58 -42.05 39.18
CA GLY A 489 -54.55 -42.32 40.63
C GLY A 489 -53.50 -43.33 41.08
N GLY A 490 -52.26 -43.18 40.60
CA GLY A 490 -51.14 -44.10 40.87
C GLY A 490 -50.69 -44.18 42.34
N HIS A 491 -51.45 -44.86 43.20
CA HIS A 491 -51.08 -45.17 44.58
C HIS A 491 -50.00 -46.26 44.67
N ALA A 492 -48.74 -45.84 44.84
CA ALA A 492 -47.69 -46.70 45.40
C ALA A 492 -47.65 -46.54 46.94
N ARG A 493 -47.77 -47.64 47.69
CA ARG A 493 -47.63 -47.64 49.16
C ARG A 493 -46.16 -47.54 49.58
N PRO A 494 -45.82 -46.86 50.70
CA PRO A 494 -44.46 -46.85 51.20
C PRO A 494 -44.05 -48.21 51.77
N ALA A 495 -42.88 -48.71 51.36
CA ALA A 495 -42.17 -49.77 52.07
C ALA A 495 -41.29 -49.15 53.17
N GLY A 496 -41.18 -49.84 54.32
CA GLY A 496 -40.38 -49.38 55.45
C GLY A 496 -38.86 -49.52 55.24
N PRO A 497 -38.04 -48.87 56.09
CA PRO A 497 -36.59 -48.93 55.97
C PRO A 497 -36.03 -50.29 56.41
N ALA A 498 -35.09 -50.82 55.65
CA ALA A 498 -34.25 -51.95 56.02
C ALA A 498 -32.78 -51.52 56.00
N SER A 499 -32.10 -51.67 57.14
CA SER A 499 -30.69 -51.37 57.34
C SER A 499 -29.81 -52.60 57.08
N GLY A 500 -28.62 -52.44 56.50
CA GLY A 500 -27.59 -53.48 56.56
C GLY A 500 -26.44 -53.33 55.57
N LEU A 501 -25.29 -52.90 56.10
CA LEU A 501 -23.91 -53.07 55.59
C LEU A 501 -23.63 -52.62 54.14
#